data_AF-A0A3P8FK34-F1
#
_entry.id   AF-A0A3P8FK34-F1
#
_cell.length_a   1.000
_cell.length_b   1.000
_cell.length_c   1.000
_cell.angle_alpha   90.00
_cell.angle_beta   90.00
_cell.angle_gamma   90.00
#
_symmetry.space_group_name_H-M   'P 1'
#
loop_
_entity.id
_entity.type
_entity.pdbx_description
1 polymer ?
#
loop_
_entity_poly.entity_id
_entity_poly.type
_entity_poly.pdbx_seq_one_letter_code
_entity_poly.pdbx_strand_id
1 'polypeptide(L)'
;MQSIIERCPTKDLTILMGDFNFKVGMDNNGYEDIMGRHGLRERNENGERFANLCAFNKPVIGGTIFPHKFLHKITWTSSDHTTQDQIDHICINKRFRRTMEDVRTKRGADIASNHHLLVAKMKLKLKKHLTIGRTIAQMFDTAFLRDTDKLIKFNLALSNNFQSTGKG
;
A
#
# COMPACT_ATOMS: atom_id res chain seq x y z
N MET A 1 10.34 -9.84 13.80
CA MET A 1 9.86 -8.50 13.36
C MET A 1 10.99 -7.47 13.30
N GLN A 2 11.84 -7.36 14.33
CA GLN A 2 13.00 -6.44 14.35
C GLN A 2 13.88 -6.52 13.09
N SER A 3 14.35 -7.72 12.76
CA SER A 3 15.19 -7.96 11.57
C SER A 3 14.54 -7.61 10.23
N ILE A 4 13.20 -7.58 10.16
CA ILE A 4 12.48 -7.19 8.93
C ILE A 4 12.48 -5.67 8.80
N ILE A 5 12.22 -4.96 9.91
CA ILE A 5 12.18 -3.50 9.93
C ILE A 5 13.57 -2.92 9.62
N GLU A 6 14.63 -3.54 10.16
CA GLU A 6 16.02 -3.14 9.91
C GLU A 6 16.45 -3.31 8.45
N ARG A 7 15.83 -4.23 7.72
CA ARG A 7 16.08 -4.44 6.28
C ARG A 7 15.37 -3.43 5.39
N CYS A 8 14.38 -2.69 5.91
CA CYS A 8 13.66 -1.69 5.16
C CYS A 8 14.51 -0.41 5.05
N PRO A 9 14.73 0.14 3.84
CA PRO A 9 15.41 1.42 3.69
C PRO A 9 14.67 2.52 4.45
N THR A 10 15.37 3.24 5.33
CA THR A 10 14.78 4.31 6.16
C THR A 10 14.17 5.45 5.34
N LYS A 11 14.59 5.57 4.07
CA LYS A 11 14.09 6.59 3.14
C LYS A 11 12.78 6.21 2.46
N ASP A 12 12.41 4.94 2.46
CA ASP A 12 11.22 4.45 1.77
C ASP A 12 9.98 4.56 2.67
N LEU A 13 8.81 4.58 2.03
CA LEU A 13 7.55 4.45 2.78
C LEU A 13 7.43 3.00 3.24
N THR A 14 7.39 2.79 4.56
CA THR A 14 7.19 1.47 5.15
C THR A 14 5.87 1.44 5.89
N ILE A 15 5.04 0.46 5.55
CA ILE A 15 3.78 0.18 6.22
C ILE A 15 3.90 -1.20 6.86
N LEU A 16 3.67 -1.26 8.17
CA LEU A 16 3.56 -2.50 8.93
C LEU A 16 2.07 -2.69 9.24
N MET A 17 1.47 -3.77 8.77
CA MET A 17 0.04 -4.01 8.98
C MET A 17 -0.26 -5.49 9.19
N GLY A 18 -1.30 -5.76 9.96
CA GLY A 18 -1.83 -7.12 10.16
C GLY A 18 -2.46 -7.30 11.53
N ASP A 19 -2.91 -8.54 11.78
CA ASP A 19 -3.27 -9.02 13.11
C ASP A 19 -1.98 -9.37 13.86
N PHE A 20 -1.75 -8.68 14.96
CA PHE A 20 -0.58 -8.92 15.81
C PHE A 20 -0.93 -9.50 17.17
N ASN A 21 -2.22 -9.67 17.47
CA ASN A 21 -2.71 -10.19 18.75
C ASN A 21 -2.13 -9.43 19.99
N PHE A 22 -2.01 -8.11 19.90
CA PHE A 22 -1.63 -7.25 21.02
C PHE A 22 -2.57 -6.06 21.19
N LYS A 23 -2.61 -5.51 22.41
CA LYS A 23 -3.40 -4.32 22.76
C LYS A 23 -2.44 -3.23 23.18
N VAL A 24 -2.32 -2.17 22.38
CA VAL A 24 -1.40 -1.03 22.64
C VAL A 24 -1.97 -0.02 23.64
N GLY A 25 -3.29 -0.03 23.83
CA GLY A 25 -4.00 0.82 24.76
C GLY A 25 -4.07 2.29 24.37
N MET A 26 -4.63 3.10 25.26
CA MET A 26 -4.77 4.55 25.10
C MET A 26 -3.72 5.39 25.84
N ASP A 27 -3.08 4.81 26.87
CA ASP A 27 -1.97 5.46 27.56
C ASP A 27 -0.80 5.57 26.58
N ASN A 28 -0.24 6.77 26.46
CA ASN A 28 0.89 7.06 25.58
C ASN A 28 2.08 7.67 26.30
N ASN A 29 2.10 7.66 27.63
CA ASN A 29 3.21 8.18 28.42
C ASN A 29 4.54 7.49 28.04
N GLY A 30 5.54 8.28 27.63
CA GLY A 30 6.84 7.78 27.16
C GLY A 30 6.85 7.24 25.71
N TYR A 31 5.70 7.27 25.03
CA TYR A 31 5.51 6.77 23.67
C TYR A 31 4.83 7.80 22.75
N GLU A 32 4.75 9.08 23.14
CA GLU A 32 4.04 10.17 22.46
C GLU A 32 4.51 10.38 21.02
N ASP A 33 5.75 9.98 20.76
CA ASP A 33 6.44 10.07 19.48
C ASP A 33 5.92 9.05 18.44
N ILE A 34 5.33 7.95 18.89
CA ILE A 34 4.92 6.80 18.06
C ILE A 34 3.43 6.45 18.21
N MET A 35 2.75 6.95 19.25
CA MET A 35 1.32 6.69 19.46
C MET A 35 0.59 7.93 19.95
N GLY A 36 -0.71 7.96 19.64
CA GLY A 36 -1.65 8.93 20.16
C GLY A 36 -2.44 8.37 21.33
N ARG A 37 -3.39 9.18 21.81
CA ARG A 37 -4.25 8.86 22.97
C ARG A 37 -5.59 8.23 22.59
N HIS A 38 -5.73 7.83 21.33
CA HIS A 38 -7.00 7.34 20.79
C HIS A 38 -7.02 5.84 20.55
N GLY A 39 -6.06 5.08 21.09
CA GLY A 39 -6.14 3.62 21.13
C GLY A 39 -7.32 3.11 21.97
N LEU A 40 -7.41 1.80 22.10
CA LEU A 40 -8.51 1.12 22.78
C LEU A 40 -8.05 0.42 24.07
N ARG A 41 -8.74 0.71 25.18
CA ARG A 41 -8.57 0.05 26.49
C ARG A 41 -7.13 0.16 27.03
N GLU A 42 -6.80 -0.71 27.98
CA GLU A 42 -5.49 -0.87 28.61
C GLU A 42 -4.52 -1.62 27.69
N ARG A 43 -3.23 -1.31 27.84
CA ARG A 43 -2.15 -2.00 27.14
C ARG A 43 -1.88 -3.36 27.81
N ASN A 44 -1.64 -4.40 27.02
CA ASN A 44 -1.16 -5.69 27.54
C ASN A 44 0.36 -5.85 27.36
N GLU A 45 0.95 -6.88 27.96
CA GLU A 45 2.40 -7.12 27.89
C GLU A 45 2.94 -7.20 26.45
N ASN A 46 2.20 -7.83 25.55
CA ASN A 46 2.57 -7.88 24.13
C ASN A 46 2.50 -6.49 23.48
N GLY A 47 1.53 -5.67 23.88
CA GLY A 47 1.39 -4.28 23.45
C GLY A 47 2.55 -3.42 23.94
N GLU A 48 3.05 -3.66 25.16
CA GLU A 48 4.24 -3.00 25.71
C GLU A 48 5.50 -3.36 24.90
N ARG A 49 5.69 -4.64 24.58
CA ARG A 49 6.80 -5.08 23.72
C ARG A 49 6.72 -4.45 22.33
N PHE A 50 5.52 -4.34 21.76
CA PHE A 50 5.30 -3.70 20.47
C PHE A 50 5.54 -2.18 20.52
N ALA A 51 5.06 -1.50 21.57
CA ALA A 51 5.30 -0.08 21.80
C ALA A 51 6.79 0.22 21.92
N ASN A 52 7.55 -0.59 22.66
CA ASN A 52 9.02 -0.51 22.76
C ASN A 52 9.70 -0.67 21.40
N LEU A 53 9.29 -1.67 20.62
CA LEU A 53 9.80 -1.87 19.27
C LEU A 53 9.49 -0.66 18.38
N CYS A 54 8.30 -0.06 18.50
CA CYS A 54 7.94 1.14 17.77
C CYS A 54 8.76 2.35 18.21
N ALA A 55 8.98 2.52 19.52
CA ALA A 55 9.81 3.59 20.07
C ALA A 55 11.25 3.53 19.56
N PHE A 56 11.80 2.32 19.40
CA PHE A 56 13.14 2.09 18.86
C PHE A 56 13.20 2.36 17.35
N ASN A 57 12.33 1.73 16.56
CA ASN A 57 12.40 1.77 15.09
C ASN A 57 11.65 2.93 14.44
N LYS A 58 10.92 3.73 15.23
CA LYS A 58 10.09 4.85 14.80
C LYS A 58 8.91 4.54 13.84
N PRO A 59 8.26 3.36 13.78
CA PRO A 59 6.91 3.27 13.23
C PRO A 59 5.88 3.90 14.17
N VAL A 60 4.94 4.64 13.60
CA VAL A 60 3.83 5.30 14.27
C VAL A 60 2.58 4.43 14.15
N ILE A 61 1.89 4.18 15.26
CA ILE A 61 0.75 3.28 15.37
C ILE A 61 -0.53 4.01 14.99
N GLY A 62 -0.93 3.92 13.72
CA GLY A 62 -2.00 4.73 13.12
C GLY A 62 -3.34 4.60 13.84
N GLY A 63 -3.69 3.40 14.31
CA GLY A 63 -4.94 3.12 15.05
C GLY A 63 -5.08 3.86 16.39
N THR A 64 -4.03 4.55 16.85
CA THR A 64 -4.03 5.34 18.10
C THR A 64 -4.02 6.86 17.86
N ILE A 65 -3.82 7.31 16.61
CA ILE A 65 -3.57 8.72 16.27
C ILE A 65 -4.85 9.52 16.08
N PHE A 66 -5.90 8.90 15.53
CA PHE A 66 -7.09 9.62 15.09
C PHE A 66 -8.27 9.43 16.06
N PRO A 67 -8.99 10.50 16.42
CA PRO A 67 -10.16 10.40 17.29
C PRO A 67 -11.33 9.76 16.55
N HIS A 68 -11.81 8.63 17.07
CA HIS A 68 -12.97 7.93 16.53
C HIS A 68 -13.91 7.43 17.63
N LYS A 69 -15.16 7.12 17.24
CA LYS A 69 -16.08 6.35 18.08
C LYS A 69 -15.53 4.95 18.33
N PHE A 70 -15.84 4.38 19.49
CA PHE A 70 -15.42 3.03 19.92
C PHE A 70 -15.60 1.97 18.82
N LEU A 71 -16.77 1.94 18.17
CA LEU A 71 -17.10 0.99 17.09
C LEU A 71 -16.19 1.07 15.85
N HIS A 72 -15.49 2.18 15.63
CA HIS A 72 -14.55 2.36 14.51
C HIS A 72 -13.09 2.09 14.90
N LYS A 73 -12.85 1.66 16.14
CA LYS A 73 -11.54 1.26 16.66
C LYS A 73 -11.41 -0.26 16.86
N ILE A 74 -12.54 -0.92 17.07
CA ILE A 74 -12.61 -2.38 17.24
C ILE A 74 -12.26 -3.05 15.92
N THR A 75 -11.28 -3.94 15.96
CA THR A 75 -10.83 -4.74 14.81
C THR A 75 -11.25 -6.18 14.93
N TRP A 76 -11.57 -6.66 16.13
CA TRP A 76 -11.99 -8.04 16.37
C TRP A 76 -13.13 -8.11 17.38
N THR A 77 -14.05 -9.05 17.18
CA THR A 77 -15.15 -9.34 18.11
C THR A 77 -15.25 -10.85 18.32
N SER A 78 -15.30 -11.31 19.56
CA SER A 78 -15.45 -12.73 19.88
C SER A 78 -16.74 -13.32 19.30
N SER A 79 -16.75 -14.63 19.10
CA SER A 79 -17.91 -15.35 18.51
C SER A 79 -19.18 -15.27 19.36
N ASP A 80 -19.04 -15.07 20.67
CA ASP A 80 -20.14 -14.84 21.62
C ASP A 80 -20.55 -13.35 21.70
N HIS A 81 -19.90 -12.48 20.91
CA HIS A 81 -20.08 -11.03 20.85
C HIS A 81 -19.83 -10.27 22.17
N THR A 82 -19.21 -10.89 23.17
CA THR A 82 -18.95 -10.28 24.48
C THR A 82 -17.67 -9.46 24.51
N THR A 83 -16.65 -9.87 23.75
CA THR A 83 -15.32 -9.29 23.78
C THR A 83 -15.04 -8.55 22.48
N GLN A 84 -14.52 -7.33 22.60
CA GLN A 84 -14.21 -6.47 21.48
C GLN A 84 -12.88 -5.77 21.71
N ASP A 85 -11.95 -5.97 20.78
CA ASP A 85 -10.56 -5.55 20.91
C ASP A 85 -10.00 -4.91 19.63
N GLN A 86 -8.87 -4.23 19.80
CA GLN A 86 -8.07 -3.63 18.74
C GLN A 86 -6.74 -4.40 18.67
N ILE A 87 -6.71 -5.46 17.88
CA ILE A 87 -5.56 -6.37 17.73
C ILE A 87 -4.93 -6.34 16.33
N ASP A 88 -5.66 -5.77 15.38
CA ASP A 88 -5.16 -5.45 14.06
C ASP A 88 -4.64 -4.01 14.06
N HIS A 89 -3.45 -3.79 13.51
CA HIS A 89 -2.85 -2.46 13.49
C HIS A 89 -2.29 -2.13 12.12
N ILE A 90 -2.31 -0.84 11.77
CA ILE A 90 -1.58 -0.29 10.63
C ILE A 90 -0.62 0.75 11.20
N CYS A 91 0.67 0.55 10.94
CA CYS A 91 1.74 1.44 11.35
C CYS A 91 2.49 1.99 10.15
N ILE A 92 3.02 3.18 10.28
CA ILE A 92 3.77 3.88 9.23
C ILE A 92 5.04 4.46 9.79
N ASN A 93 6.16 4.41 9.06
CA ASN A 93 7.39 5.03 9.54
C ASN A 93 7.21 6.55 9.79
N LYS A 94 7.79 7.06 10.89
CA LYS A 94 7.58 8.43 11.42
C LYS A 94 7.77 9.52 10.36
N ARG A 95 8.72 9.33 9.45
CA ARG A 95 8.99 10.25 8.33
C ARG A 95 7.75 10.51 7.48
N PHE A 96 6.95 9.49 7.22
CA PHE A 96 5.76 9.57 6.39
C PHE A 96 4.48 9.69 7.23
N ARG A 97 4.54 9.86 8.55
CA ARG A 97 3.33 9.94 9.41
C ARG A 97 2.28 10.94 8.91
N ARG A 98 2.72 12.05 8.30
CA ARG A 98 1.86 13.13 7.81
C ARG A 98 1.10 12.77 6.53
N THR A 99 1.47 11.67 5.86
CA THR A 99 0.74 11.17 4.69
C THR A 99 -0.48 10.36 5.10
N MET A 100 -0.50 9.80 6.31
CA MET A 100 -1.65 9.10 6.87
C MET A 100 -2.68 10.13 7.33
N GLU A 101 -3.86 10.10 6.74
CA GLU A 101 -4.96 11.02 7.03
C GLU A 101 -6.00 10.42 7.99
N ASP A 102 -6.12 9.10 8.01
CA ASP A 102 -7.11 8.38 8.82
C ASP A 102 -6.72 6.91 8.99
N VAL A 103 -7.08 6.28 10.12
CA VAL A 103 -7.02 4.82 10.33
C VAL A 103 -8.22 4.38 11.15
N ARG A 104 -9.10 3.59 10.55
CA ARG A 104 -10.37 3.19 11.17
C ARG A 104 -10.91 1.89 10.62
N THR A 105 -11.77 1.24 11.39
CA THR A 105 -12.49 0.05 10.94
C THR A 105 -13.77 0.40 10.18
N LYS A 106 -14.05 -0.41 9.13
CA LYS A 106 -15.22 -0.32 8.27
C LYS A 106 -16.24 -1.39 8.67
N ARG A 107 -17.14 -1.02 9.58
CA ARG A 107 -18.21 -1.89 10.10
C ARG A 107 -19.25 -2.32 9.06
N GLY A 108 -19.39 -1.58 7.96
CA GLY A 108 -20.33 -1.93 6.88
C GLY A 108 -19.78 -2.90 5.85
N ALA A 109 -18.52 -3.35 5.98
CA ALA A 109 -17.95 -4.38 5.13
C ALA A 109 -18.30 -5.75 5.72
N ASP A 110 -19.09 -6.54 5.00
CA ASP A 110 -19.32 -7.94 5.35
C ASP A 110 -18.15 -8.79 4.87
N ILE A 111 -17.43 -9.40 5.80
CA ILE A 111 -16.23 -10.20 5.53
C ILE A 111 -16.32 -11.61 6.10
N ALA A 112 -17.52 -12.07 6.52
CA ALA A 112 -17.75 -13.41 7.08
C ALA A 112 -16.66 -13.85 8.10
N SER A 113 -16.17 -12.89 8.90
CA SER A 113 -15.07 -13.05 9.85
C SER A 113 -15.43 -12.36 11.16
N ASN A 114 -14.82 -12.83 12.25
CA ASN A 114 -14.82 -12.13 13.54
C ASN A 114 -13.92 -10.89 13.55
N HIS A 115 -13.04 -10.73 12.55
CA HIS A 115 -12.32 -9.50 12.30
C HIS A 115 -13.17 -8.49 11.53
N HIS A 116 -12.81 -7.21 11.66
CA HIS A 116 -13.38 -6.09 10.92
C HIS A 116 -12.32 -5.52 10.00
N LEU A 117 -12.74 -5.08 8.81
CA LEU A 117 -11.84 -4.46 7.84
C LEU A 117 -11.23 -3.16 8.40
N LEU A 118 -9.93 -3.17 8.68
CA LEU A 118 -9.15 -2.00 9.08
C LEU A 118 -8.60 -1.28 7.84
N VAL A 119 -8.86 0.02 7.75
CA VAL A 119 -8.48 0.83 6.57
C VAL A 119 -7.65 2.03 7.00
N ALA A 120 -6.54 2.25 6.30
CA ALA A 120 -5.78 3.49 6.37
C ALA A 120 -6.06 4.35 5.14
N LYS A 121 -6.38 5.63 5.34
CA LYS A 121 -6.46 6.64 4.28
C LYS A 121 -5.13 7.37 4.20
N MET A 122 -4.54 7.45 3.01
CA MET A 122 -3.23 8.05 2.82
C MET A 122 -3.20 9.00 1.62
N LYS A 123 -2.42 10.07 1.74
CA LYS A 123 -2.13 11.05 0.69
C LYS A 123 -0.64 11.14 0.43
N LEU A 124 -0.20 10.54 -0.66
CA LEU A 124 1.19 10.52 -1.09
C LEU A 124 1.45 11.56 -2.17
N LYS A 125 2.57 12.29 -2.03
CA LYS A 125 3.12 13.14 -3.09
C LYS A 125 4.31 12.40 -3.70
N LEU A 126 4.07 11.70 -4.81
CA LEU A 126 5.11 10.96 -5.51
C LEU A 126 5.79 11.87 -6.54
N LYS A 127 7.10 11.78 -6.63
CA LYS A 127 7.84 12.38 -7.75
C LYS A 127 7.58 11.54 -8.99
N LYS A 128 7.02 12.13 -10.04
CA LYS A 128 6.87 11.46 -11.33
C LYS A 128 8.26 11.14 -11.88
N HIS A 129 8.62 9.87 -11.95
CA HIS A 129 9.76 9.45 -12.74
C HIS A 129 9.30 9.36 -14.18
N LEU A 130 9.67 10.34 -15.00
CA LEU A 130 9.47 10.23 -16.44
C LEU A 130 10.47 9.19 -16.93
N THR A 131 9.98 7.98 -17.24
CA THR A 131 10.70 7.13 -18.17
C THR A 131 10.67 7.90 -19.49
N ILE A 132 11.77 8.56 -19.84
CA ILE A 132 11.97 9.01 -21.21
C ILE A 132 12.11 7.71 -22.00
N GLY A 133 10.98 7.11 -22.36
CA GLY A 133 10.91 6.20 -23.46
C GLY A 133 11.41 7.03 -24.62
N ARG A 134 12.67 6.79 -24.99
CA ARG A 134 13.20 7.23 -26.27
C ARG A 134 12.35 6.48 -27.29
N THR A 135 11.15 6.98 -27.57
CA THR A 135 10.46 6.66 -28.80
C THR A 135 11.34 7.33 -29.83
N ILE A 136 12.40 6.65 -30.23
CA ILE A 136 12.98 6.86 -31.53
C ILE A 136 11.80 6.55 -32.42
N ALA A 137 11.04 7.57 -32.84
CA ALA A 137 10.22 7.43 -34.02
C ALA A 137 11.20 6.89 -35.04
N GLN A 138 11.04 5.62 -35.43
CA GLN A 138 11.86 5.04 -36.47
C GLN A 138 11.55 5.89 -37.71
N MET A 139 12.41 6.87 -37.96
CA MET A 139 12.42 7.60 -39.21
C MET A 139 12.96 6.62 -40.23
N PHE A 140 12.05 5.88 -40.87
CA PHE A 140 12.42 5.06 -42.00
C PHE A 140 12.85 5.99 -43.13
N ASP A 141 14.03 5.74 -43.69
CA ASP A 141 14.49 6.45 -44.87
C ASP A 141 13.58 6.09 -46.05
N THR A 142 12.72 7.05 -46.43
CA THR A 142 11.75 6.89 -47.53
C THR A 142 12.37 7.13 -48.90
N ALA A 143 13.68 7.44 -49.00
CA ALA A 143 14.35 7.61 -50.28
C ALA A 143 14.22 6.36 -51.18
N PHE A 144 14.20 5.17 -50.56
CA PHE A 144 13.99 3.90 -51.27
C PHE A 144 12.60 3.74 -51.89
N LEU A 145 11.59 4.50 -51.45
CA LEU A 145 10.24 4.50 -52.04
C LEU A 145 10.13 5.40 -53.28
N ARG A 146 11.16 6.20 -53.58
CA ARG A 146 11.22 7.02 -54.80
C ARG A 146 11.78 6.26 -56.00
N ASP A 147 12.37 5.10 -55.76
CA ASP A 147 12.88 4.18 -56.78
C ASP A 147 11.71 3.35 -57.33
N THR A 148 11.32 3.65 -58.57
CA THR A 148 10.15 3.05 -59.23
C THR A 148 10.27 1.53 -59.33
N ASP A 149 11.48 0.99 -59.55
CA ASP A 149 11.70 -0.44 -59.71
C ASP A 149 11.51 -1.18 -58.38
N LYS A 150 11.99 -0.58 -57.28
CA LYS A 150 11.77 -1.12 -55.92
C LYS A 150 10.31 -1.04 -55.51
N LEU A 151 9.60 0.01 -55.89
CA LEU A 151 8.17 0.17 -55.63
C LEU A 151 7.34 -0.91 -56.35
N ILE A 152 7.65 -1.18 -57.63
CA ILE A 152 6.97 -2.22 -58.41
C ILE A 152 7.23 -3.60 -57.80
N LYS A 153 8.48 -3.90 -57.43
CA LYS A 153 8.84 -5.18 -56.81
C LYS A 153 8.15 -5.40 -55.46
N PHE A 154 8.02 -4.34 -54.66
CA PHE A 154 7.30 -4.37 -53.38
C PHE A 154 5.80 -4.60 -53.59
N ASN A 155 5.17 -3.91 -54.54
CA ASN A 155 3.74 -4.09 -54.87
C ASN A 155 3.44 -5.50 -55.40
N LEU A 156 4.33 -6.07 -56.24
CA LEU A 156 4.21 -7.45 -56.71
C LEU A 156 4.32 -8.45 -55.55
N ALA A 157 5.28 -8.27 -54.64
CA ALA A 157 5.44 -9.13 -53.47
C ALA A 157 4.22 -9.07 -52.54
N LEU A 158 3.67 -7.86 -52.31
CA LEU A 158 2.42 -7.67 -51.56
C LEU A 158 1.25 -8.39 -52.23
N SER A 159 1.04 -8.16 -53.52
CA SER A 159 -0.07 -8.76 -54.27
C SER A 159 -0.01 -10.30 -54.26
N ASN A 160 1.18 -10.87 -54.41
CA ASN A 160 1.38 -12.32 -54.37
C ASN A 160 1.08 -12.90 -52.97
N ASN A 161 1.40 -12.18 -51.90
CA ASN A 161 1.10 -12.58 -50.54
C ASN A 161 -0.41 -12.50 -50.20
N PHE A 162 -1.14 -11.56 -50.79
CA PHE A 162 -2.60 -11.50 -50.66
C PHE A 162 -3.32 -12.57 -51.49
N GLN A 163 -2.76 -12.97 -52.64
CA GLN A 163 -3.34 -14.06 -53.44
C GLN A 163 -3.08 -15.44 -52.84
N SER A 164 -1.96 -15.64 -52.12
CA SER A 164 -1.66 -16.92 -51.45
C SER A 164 -2.51 -17.19 -50.22
N THR A 165 -3.20 -16.18 -49.69
CA THR A 165 -4.02 -16.26 -48.47
C THR A 165 -5.54 -16.30 -48.73
N GLY A 166 -5.97 -16.21 -49.99
CA GLY A 166 -7.39 -16.16 -50.40
C GLY A 166 -8.03 -17.46 -50.90
N LYS A 167 -7.37 -18.62 -50.73
CA LYS A 167 -8.01 -19.94 -50.97
C LYS A 167 -8.29 -20.63 -49.64
N GLY A 168 -9.41 -20.26 -49.04
CA GLY A 168 -10.07 -20.92 -47.91
C GLY A 168 -11.56 -20.70 -48.04
#